data_AF-A0AAJ1T9H9-F1
#
_entry.id   AF-A0AAJ1T9H9-F1
#
_cell.length_a   1.000
_cell.length_b   1.000
_cell.length_c   1.000
_cell.angle_alpha   90.00
_cell.angle_beta   90.00
_cell.angle_gamma   90.00
#
_symmetry.space_group_name_H-M   'P 1'
#
loop_
_entity.id
_entity.type
_entity.pdbx_description
1 polymer ?
#
loop_
_entity_poly.entity_id
_entity_poly.type
_entity_poly.pdbx_seq_one_letter_code
_entity_poly.pdbx_strand_id
1 'polypeptide(L)' 'MSESIPNSTSARKPVRMCVRCHRITDAPVVVAEVHQNSGPGWNMYACPQCASHFPPVPDVIDLFPSRRGPGEDGAE' A
#
# COMPACT_ATOMS: atom_id res chain seq x y z
N MET A 1 13.52 6.26 -41.11
CA MET A 1 14.59 5.58 -40.37
C MET A 1 14.33 5.86 -38.90
N SER A 2 13.64 4.96 -38.22
CA SER A 2 13.30 5.10 -36.80
C SER A 2 14.19 4.12 -36.04
N GLU A 3 15.38 4.59 -35.66
CA GLU A 3 16.33 3.78 -34.90
C GLU A 3 15.75 3.51 -33.50
N SER A 4 15.66 2.22 -33.18
CA SER A 4 15.22 1.73 -31.89
C SER A 4 16.36 1.94 -30.89
N ILE A 5 16.17 2.82 -29.90
CA ILE A 5 17.12 2.98 -28.79
C ILE A 5 17.10 1.68 -27.97
N PRO A 6 18.23 0.95 -27.85
CA PRO A 6 18.28 -0.24 -27.01
C PRO A 6 18.27 0.21 -25.54
N ASN A 7 17.10 0.27 -24.91
CA ASN A 7 17.00 0.54 -23.48
C ASN A 7 17.38 -0.72 -22.68
N SER A 8 18.68 -1.04 -22.68
CA SER A 8 19.25 -2.01 -21.76
C SER A 8 19.48 -1.32 -20.42
N THR A 9 18.41 -1.13 -19.65
CA THR A 9 18.50 -0.81 -18.23
C THR A 9 17.84 -1.95 -17.48
N SER A 10 18.64 -2.77 -16.80
CA SER A 10 18.13 -3.62 -15.73
C SER A 10 17.33 -2.72 -14.79
N ALA A 11 16.01 -2.88 -14.75
CA ALA A 11 15.14 -2.04 -13.92
C ALA A 11 15.65 -2.11 -12.49
N ARG A 12 16.13 -0.98 -11.94
CA ARG A 12 16.64 -0.95 -10.57
C ARG A 12 15.53 -1.39 -9.63
N LYS A 13 15.78 -2.44 -8.87
CA LYS A 13 14.81 -2.92 -7.87
C LYS A 13 14.52 -1.79 -6.88
N PRO A 14 13.24 -1.50 -6.59
CA PRO A 14 12.89 -0.50 -5.59
C PRO A 14 13.50 -0.87 -4.23
N VAL A 15 14.29 0.04 -3.67
CA VAL A 15 14.89 -0.11 -2.34
C VAL A 15 13.87 0.31 -1.29
N ARG A 16 13.64 -0.54 -0.28
CA ARG A 16 12.69 -0.26 0.81
C ARG A 16 13.38 -0.45 2.16
N MET A 17 13.39 0.61 2.97
CA MET A 17 13.92 0.58 4.34
C MET A 17 12.81 0.16 5.30
N CYS A 18 13.15 -0.69 6.27
CA CYS A 18 12.25 -1.00 7.39
C CYS A 18 12.15 0.20 8.34
N VAL A 19 10.94 0.71 8.57
CA VAL A 19 10.69 1.84 9.47
C VAL A 19 11.04 1.58 10.94
N ARG A 20 11.13 0.30 11.36
CA ARG A 20 11.46 -0.07 12.75
C ARG A 20 12.96 -0.21 13.00
N CYS A 21 13.65 -1.03 12.19
CA CYS A 21 15.06 -1.36 12.42
C CYS A 21 16.02 -0.65 11.46
N HIS A 22 15.51 0.19 10.56
CA HIS A 22 16.25 1.01 9.58
C HIS A 22 17.16 0.22 8.63
N ARG A 23 16.95 -1.10 8.48
CA ARG A 23 17.67 -1.91 7.49
C ARG A 23 16.92 -1.95 6.17
N ILE A 24 17.66 -1.95 5.08
CA ILE A 24 17.12 -2.23 3.74
C ILE A 24 16.67 -3.69 3.68
N THR A 25 15.51 -3.93 3.09
CA THR A 25 14.95 -5.27 2.90
C THR A 25 14.56 -5.50 1.45
N ASP A 26 14.87 -6.69 0.95
CA ASP A 26 14.43 -7.19 -0.36
C ASP A 26 13.01 -7.76 -0.35
N ALA A 27 12.44 -7.95 0.84
CA ALA A 27 11.09 -8.44 1.10
C ALA A 27 10.33 -7.44 2.00
N PRO A 28 9.93 -6.27 1.47
CA PRO A 28 9.20 -5.26 2.24
C PRO A 28 7.74 -5.66 2.46
N VAL A 29 7.25 -5.53 3.70
CA VAL A 29 5.84 -5.71 4.08
C VAL A 29 5.24 -4.33 4.34
N VAL A 30 4.06 -4.02 3.78
CA VAL A 30 3.32 -2.79 4.09
C VAL A 30 2.73 -2.92 5.49
N VAL A 31 2.99 -1.94 6.35
CA VAL A 31 2.50 -1.94 7.75
C VAL A 31 1.58 -0.78 8.07
N ALA A 32 1.53 0.23 7.19
CA ALA A 32 0.59 1.34 7.27
C ALA A 32 0.58 2.10 5.94
N GLU A 33 -0.52 2.79 5.68
CA GLU A 33 -0.69 3.72 4.57
C GLU A 33 -0.79 5.14 5.16
N VAL A 34 0.02 6.04 4.63
CA VAL A 34 0.05 7.44 5.07
C VAL A 34 -0.80 8.26 4.11
N HIS A 35 -1.94 8.71 4.59
CA HIS A 35 -2.78 9.68 3.89
C HIS A 35 -2.29 11.10 4.19
N GLN A 36 -2.32 11.97 3.18
CA GLN A 36 -1.92 13.36 3.32
C GLN A 36 -2.96 14.31 2.74
N ASN A 37 -2.96 15.55 3.23
CA ASN A 37 -3.95 16.56 2.84
C ASN A 37 -3.77 17.07 1.40
N SER A 38 -2.63 16.76 0.76
CA SER A 38 -2.36 17.09 -0.64
C SER A 38 -1.41 16.09 -1.26
N GLY A 39 -1.64 15.73 -2.53
CA GLY A 39 -0.86 14.72 -3.25
C GLY A 39 -1.20 13.28 -2.86
N PRO A 40 -0.62 12.30 -3.57
CA PRO A 40 -0.87 10.89 -3.30
C PRO A 40 -0.25 10.46 -1.97
N GLY A 41 -0.97 9.66 -1.19
CA GLY A 41 -0.41 9.01 -0.01
C GLY A 41 0.77 8.09 -0.31
N TRP A 42 1.40 7.55 0.72
CA TRP A 42 2.52 6.62 0.56
C TRP A 42 2.50 5.51 1.60
N ASN A 43 3.13 4.38 1.26
CA ASN A 43 3.12 3.19 2.12
C ASN A 43 4.36 3.15 3.02
N MET A 44 4.15 2.86 4.30
CA MET A 44 5.22 2.53 5.25
C MET A 44 5.55 1.05 5.18
N TYR A 45 6.84 0.72 5.19
CA TYR A 45 7.34 -0.65 5.04
C TYR A 45 8.10 -1.14 6.27
N ALA A 46 7.99 -2.44 6.56
CA ALA A 46 8.81 -3.15 7.52
C ALA A 46 9.47 -4.38 6.89
N CYS A 47 10.58 -4.86 7.47
CA CYS A 47 11.10 -6.19 7.14
C CYS A 47 10.21 -7.28 7.77
N PRO A 48 10.25 -8.53 7.28
CA PRO A 48 9.37 -9.60 7.76
C PRO A 48 9.53 -9.86 9.27
N GLN A 49 10.76 -9.74 9.79
CA GLN A 49 11.06 -9.90 11.22
C GLN A 49 10.39 -8.82 12.10
N CYS A 50 10.19 -7.62 11.55
CA CYS A 50 9.63 -6.50 12.28
C CYS A 50 8.12 -6.33 12.07
N ALA A 51 7.56 -6.93 11.02
CA ALA A 51 6.17 -6.70 10.60
C ALA A 51 5.15 -7.09 11.67
N SER A 52 5.38 -8.18 12.41
CA SER A 52 4.48 -8.67 13.47
C SER A 52 4.34 -7.74 14.67
N HIS A 53 5.17 -6.71 14.77
CA HIS A 53 5.06 -5.71 15.82
C HIS A 53 4.14 -4.54 15.48
N PHE A 54 3.64 -4.48 14.25
CA PHE A 54 2.65 -3.51 13.83
C PHE A 54 1.27 -4.15 13.90
N PRO A 55 0.22 -3.38 14.23
CA PRO A 55 -1.14 -3.86 14.06
C PRO A 55 -1.38 -4.20 12.58
N PRO A 56 -2.28 -5.16 12.28
CA PRO A 56 -2.71 -5.39 10.91
C PRO A 56 -3.23 -4.11 10.28
N VAL A 57 -2.91 -3.87 9.00
CA VAL A 57 -3.51 -2.76 8.26
C VAL A 57 -5.00 -3.09 8.10
N PRO A 58 -5.90 -2.28 8.66
CA PRO A 58 -7.34 -2.54 8.56
C PRO A 58 -7.81 -2.40 7.12
N ASP A 59 -8.70 -3.29 6.69
CA ASP A 59 -9.34 -3.17 5.38
C ASP A 59 -10.40 -2.06 5.40
N VAL A 60 -10.51 -1.30 4.31
CA VAL A 60 -11.47 -0.19 4.22
C VAL A 60 -12.93 -0.67 4.34
N ILE A 61 -13.24 -1.89 3.93
CA ILE A 61 -14.56 -2.49 4.06
C ILE A 61 -14.90 -2.75 5.52
N ASP A 62 -13.92 -3.14 6.33
CA ASP A 62 -14.10 -3.37 7.77
C ASP A 62 -14.31 -2.05 8.53
N LEU A 63 -13.65 -0.97 8.10
CA LEU A 63 -13.80 0.35 8.72
C LEU A 63 -15.10 1.07 8.32
N PHE A 64 -15.56 0.85 7.08
CA PHE A 64 -16.76 1.47 6.53
C PHE A 64 -17.71 0.40 6.00
N PRO A 65 -18.36 -0.36 6.90
CA PRO A 65 -19.36 -1.33 6.46
C PRO A 65 -20.43 -0.60 5.67
N SER A 66 -20.63 -1.01 4.42
CA SER A 66 -21.61 -0.40 3.53
C SER A 66 -22.98 -0.40 4.20
N ARG A 67 -23.50 0.80 4.48
CA ARG A 67 -24.90 0.97 4.88
C ARG A 67 -25.77 0.74 3.65
N ARG A 68 -26.05 -0.53 3.33
CA ARG A 68 -27.24 -0.87 2.56
C ARG A 68 -28.42 -0.54 3.48
N GLY A 69 -29.10 0.59 3.22
CA GLY A 69 -30.41 0.82 3.81
C GLY A 69 -31.36 -0.31 3.42
N PRO A 70 -32.31 -0.71 4.28
CA PRO A 70 -33.40 -1.55 3.82
C PRO A 70 -34.08 -0.81 2.67
N GLY A 71 -34.23 -1.48 1.53
CA GLY A 71 -34.99 -0.94 0.41
C GLY A 71 -36.38 -0.57 0.90
N GLU A 72 -36.81 0.64 0.59
CA GLU A 72 -38.20 1.05 0.71
C GLU A 72 -39.04 0.22 -0.27
N ASP A 73 -39.56 -0.90 0.22
CA ASP A 73 -40.75 -1.54 -0.34
C ASP A 73 -41.99 -0.64 -0.08
N GLY A 74 -42.03 0.50 -0.76
CA GLY A 74 -43.20 1.37 -0.82
C GLY A 74 -44.05 0.99 -2.02
N ALA A 75 -44.97 0.06 -1.83
CA ALA A 75 -46.18 -0.05 -2.64
C ALA A 75 -47.01 1.23 -2.46
N GLU A 76 -47.53 1.77 -3.56
CA GLU A 76 -48.88 2.32 -3.80
C GLU A 76 -48.92 3.13 -5.10
#